data_AF-A0AAJ6CL94-F1
#
_entry.id   AF-A0AAJ6CL94-F1
#
_cell.length_a   1.000
_cell.length_b   1.000
_cell.length_c   1.000
_cell.angle_alpha   90.00
_cell.angle_beta   90.00
_cell.angle_gamma   90.00
#
_symmetry.space_group_name_H-M   'P 1'
#
loop_
_entity.id
_entity.type
_entity.pdbx_description
1 polymer ?
#
loop_
_entity_poly.entity_id
_entity_poly.type
_entity_poly.pdbx_seq_one_letter_code
_entity_poly.pdbx_strand_id
1 'polypeptide(L)'
;MLQRGMWGLRGAVRGSAVRSIPWRAYSRSALGADAPPAPSEPKVSLDSAVEFTPVPEMSAPASAPKPVSDMLGLPSASRPHRLHIKSSRNNTIVTFTMPTGEPLVGESGGTVGFKKAQRSGYEAGYRAAVRVFQHIAAHRAQWGVKHIEVLWNGFGQGREAVFRALQASEGENVRQMVLAMTDKTPIKIGGVRPKKRRML
;
A
#
# COMPACT_ATOMS: atom_id res chain seq x y z
N MET A 1 -65.52 20.74 31.14
CA MET A 1 -64.74 21.73 31.91
C MET A 1 -63.52 22.08 31.05
N LEU A 2 -63.55 23.14 30.23
CA LEU A 2 -63.22 24.55 30.58
C LEU A 2 -61.83 24.65 31.23
N GLN A 3 -60.83 25.43 30.80
CA GLN A 3 -60.66 26.64 29.95
C GLN A 3 -59.22 26.62 29.40
N ARG A 4 -58.85 27.05 28.18
CA ARG A 4 -58.89 28.37 27.51
C ARG A 4 -58.09 29.50 28.19
N GLY A 5 -57.15 30.08 27.42
CA GLY A 5 -56.49 31.38 27.63
C GLY A 5 -55.03 31.28 27.18
N MET A 6 -54.60 31.65 25.97
CA MET A 6 -54.96 32.68 24.98
C MET A 6 -54.54 34.13 25.34
N TRP A 7 -53.30 34.45 24.94
CA TRP A 7 -52.82 35.64 24.19
C TRP A 7 -52.40 36.96 24.87
N GLY A 8 -51.21 37.42 24.44
CA GLY A 8 -50.88 38.82 24.11
C GLY A 8 -49.74 39.45 24.94
N LEU A 9 -48.78 40.23 24.41
CA LEU A 9 -48.35 40.57 23.04
C LEU A 9 -47.11 41.51 23.16
N ARG A 10 -46.20 41.46 22.17
CA ARG A 10 -45.20 42.47 21.70
C ARG A 10 -43.73 42.22 22.03
N GLY A 11 -42.90 42.18 20.96
CA GLY A 11 -41.47 42.45 21.05
C GLY A 11 -40.61 41.99 19.86
N ALA A 12 -40.72 42.69 18.73
CA ALA A 12 -39.69 42.89 17.71
C ALA A 12 -39.08 41.69 16.94
N VAL A 13 -39.52 41.58 15.68
CA VAL A 13 -38.84 40.95 14.54
C VAL A 13 -37.45 41.54 14.33
N ARG A 14 -36.39 40.69 14.26
CA ARG A 14 -35.22 40.92 13.39
C ARG A 14 -34.64 39.61 12.89
N GLY A 15 -34.80 39.37 11.58
CA GLY A 15 -34.08 38.34 10.85
C GLY A 15 -32.61 38.72 10.69
N SER A 16 -31.71 37.77 10.95
CA SER A 16 -30.28 37.89 10.69
C SER A 16 -29.98 37.29 9.33
N ALA A 17 -30.10 38.12 8.28
CA ALA A 17 -29.61 37.81 6.95
C ALA A 17 -28.08 37.89 6.92
N VAL A 18 -27.44 36.79 6.53
CA VAL A 18 -26.01 36.72 6.19
C VAL A 18 -25.78 37.65 4.99
N ARG A 19 -25.19 38.82 5.25
CA ARG A 19 -24.79 39.78 4.21
C ARG A 19 -23.33 39.51 3.82
N SER A 20 -23.16 39.20 2.54
CA SER A 20 -21.89 39.24 1.80
C SER A 20 -21.22 40.61 1.94
N ILE A 21 -19.96 40.64 2.37
CA ILE A 21 -19.15 41.87 2.44
C ILE A 21 -18.28 41.96 1.16
N PRO A 22 -18.31 43.10 0.45
CA PRO A 22 -17.64 43.27 -0.83
C PRO A 22 -16.14 43.55 -0.70
N TRP A 23 -15.34 42.94 -1.56
CA TRP A 23 -13.90 43.16 -1.67
C TRP A 23 -13.60 44.44 -2.47
N ARG A 24 -13.81 45.64 -1.92
CA ARG A 24 -13.22 46.84 -2.54
C ARG A 24 -12.77 47.83 -1.50
N ALA A 25 -11.45 47.95 -1.37
CA ALA A 25 -10.68 49.19 -1.29
C ALA A 25 -9.48 48.97 -0.36
N TYR A 26 -8.33 48.62 -0.93
CA TYR A 26 -7.09 49.20 -0.43
C TYR A 26 -6.49 50.04 -1.55
N SER A 27 -6.43 51.32 -1.22
CA SER A 27 -6.04 52.46 -2.03
C SER A 27 -4.57 52.39 -2.42
N ARG A 28 -4.35 52.73 -3.68
CA ARG A 28 -3.08 52.99 -4.32
C ARG A 28 -2.58 54.35 -3.80
N SER A 29 -1.45 54.37 -3.08
CA SER A 29 -0.70 55.59 -2.84
C SER A 29 0.78 55.28 -2.63
N ALA A 30 1.59 56.06 -3.34
CA ALA A 30 3.05 56.21 -3.26
C ALA A 30 3.89 55.29 -4.17
N LEU A 31 4.91 55.95 -4.78
CA LEU A 31 5.83 55.53 -5.84
C LEU A 31 5.20 55.70 -7.24
N GLY A 32 5.45 56.79 -7.97
CA GLY A 32 6.76 57.38 -8.24
C GLY A 32 7.20 56.88 -9.62
N ALA A 33 7.43 57.82 -10.53
CA ALA A 33 7.55 57.65 -11.97
C ALA A 33 8.66 56.68 -12.44
N ASP A 34 8.50 56.26 -13.71
CA ASP A 34 9.43 55.54 -14.59
C ASP A 34 9.56 54.02 -14.43
N ALA A 35 8.56 53.31 -14.99
CA ALA A 35 8.72 51.94 -15.48
C ALA A 35 8.82 51.97 -17.02
N PRO A 36 9.81 51.31 -17.65
CA PRO A 36 10.00 51.33 -19.11
C PRO A 36 8.81 50.66 -19.83
N PRO A 37 8.51 51.05 -21.09
CA PRO A 37 7.40 50.46 -21.83
C PRO A 37 7.64 48.96 -22.01
N ALA A 38 6.64 48.16 -21.64
CA ALA A 38 6.64 46.72 -21.85
C ALA A 38 6.84 46.41 -23.35
N PRO A 39 7.67 45.42 -23.72
CA PRO A 39 7.82 45.03 -25.12
C PRO A 39 6.47 44.49 -25.63
N SER A 40 6.03 44.99 -26.79
CA SER A 40 4.83 44.55 -27.47
C SER A 40 4.92 43.06 -27.80
N GLU A 41 4.09 42.23 -27.17
CA GLU A 41 3.94 40.84 -27.57
C GLU A 41 3.37 40.78 -29.00
N PRO A 42 3.99 40.03 -29.93
CA PRO A 42 3.37 39.79 -31.23
C PRO A 42 2.08 39.00 -31.00
N LYS A 43 0.96 39.52 -31.53
CA LYS A 43 -0.30 38.77 -31.61
C LYS A 43 -0.09 37.57 -32.53
N VAL A 44 0.30 36.43 -31.97
CA VAL A 44 0.34 35.17 -32.70
C VAL A 44 -1.09 34.70 -32.87
N SER A 45 -1.56 34.78 -34.11
CA SER A 45 -2.85 34.29 -34.57
C SER A 45 -3.01 32.80 -34.25
N LEU A 46 -4.16 32.45 -33.68
CA LEU A 46 -4.59 31.12 -33.24
C LEU A 46 -4.93 30.16 -34.40
N ASP A 47 -4.41 30.41 -35.60
CA ASP A 47 -4.65 29.61 -36.80
C ASP A 47 -3.31 29.14 -37.37
N SER A 48 -2.61 28.30 -36.62
CA SER A 48 -1.64 27.38 -37.20
C SER A 48 -1.83 26.05 -36.52
N ALA A 49 -2.44 25.11 -37.25
CA ALA A 49 -2.50 23.72 -36.87
C ALA A 49 -1.06 23.21 -36.74
N VAL A 50 -0.56 23.18 -35.51
CA VAL A 50 0.61 22.37 -35.17
C VAL A 50 0.11 20.95 -35.22
N GLU A 51 0.40 20.27 -36.33
CA GLU A 51 0.19 18.83 -36.44
C GLU A 51 0.93 18.18 -35.27
N PHE A 52 0.15 17.67 -34.31
CA PHE A 52 0.65 16.90 -33.21
C PHE A 52 1.18 15.60 -33.82
N THR A 53 2.47 15.55 -34.09
CA THR A 53 3.11 14.31 -34.50
C THR A 53 2.87 13.30 -33.39
N PRO A 54 2.20 12.16 -33.67
CA PRO A 54 2.00 11.16 -32.64
C PRO A 54 3.39 10.69 -32.21
N VAL A 55 3.66 10.80 -30.91
CA VAL A 55 4.86 10.23 -30.29
C VAL A 55 4.97 8.80 -30.79
N PRO A 56 6.09 8.40 -31.43
CA PRO A 56 6.24 7.03 -31.90
C PRO A 56 6.00 6.13 -30.70
N GLU A 57 5.04 5.23 -30.85
CA GLU A 57 4.71 4.21 -29.87
C GLU A 57 5.97 3.38 -29.66
N MET A 58 6.81 3.80 -28.71
CA MET A 58 7.92 3.02 -28.21
C MET A 58 7.26 1.78 -27.65
N SER A 59 7.29 0.72 -28.46
CA SER A 59 6.90 -0.63 -28.12
C SER A 59 7.35 -0.87 -26.68
N ALA A 60 6.39 -0.93 -25.77
CA ALA A 60 6.64 -1.32 -24.40
C ALA A 60 7.52 -2.59 -24.46
N PRO A 61 8.61 -2.71 -23.69
CA PRO A 61 9.31 -3.98 -23.64
C PRO A 61 8.33 -5.02 -23.11
N ALA A 62 7.78 -5.78 -24.06
CA ALA A 62 6.80 -6.83 -23.87
C ALA A 62 7.51 -8.04 -23.27
N SER A 63 7.80 -7.97 -21.98
CA SER A 63 7.90 -9.17 -21.15
C SER A 63 7.70 -8.77 -19.70
N ALA A 64 6.64 -9.27 -19.08
CA ALA A 64 6.57 -9.33 -17.62
C ALA A 64 7.90 -9.91 -17.09
N PRO A 65 8.38 -9.47 -15.91
CA PRO A 65 9.60 -10.02 -15.35
C PRO A 65 9.47 -11.55 -15.30
N LYS A 66 10.39 -12.23 -16.00
CA LYS A 66 10.41 -13.68 -16.05
C LYS A 66 10.49 -14.20 -14.61
N PRO A 67 9.71 -15.24 -14.24
CA PRO A 67 9.79 -15.80 -12.91
C PRO A 67 11.22 -16.26 -12.62
N VAL A 68 11.65 -16.16 -11.36
CA VAL A 68 13.02 -16.51 -10.93
C VAL A 68 13.41 -17.95 -11.33
N SER A 69 12.44 -18.84 -11.50
CA SER A 69 12.64 -20.19 -12.04
C SER A 69 13.27 -20.19 -13.43
N ASP A 70 12.83 -19.28 -14.30
CA ASP A 70 13.27 -19.20 -15.69
C ASP A 70 14.66 -18.58 -15.79
N MET A 71 15.05 -17.73 -14.83
CA MET A 71 16.40 -17.15 -14.74
C MET A 71 17.45 -18.19 -14.32
N LEU A 72 17.05 -19.19 -13.54
CA LEU A 72 17.94 -20.24 -13.02
C LEU A 72 18.00 -21.49 -13.93
N GLY A 73 17.38 -21.43 -15.11
CA GLY A 73 17.39 -22.54 -16.08
C GLY A 73 16.64 -23.79 -15.60
N LEU A 74 15.76 -23.67 -14.61
CA LEU A 74 14.92 -24.76 -14.15
C LEU A 74 13.87 -25.08 -15.22
N PRO A 75 13.54 -26.37 -15.46
CA PRO A 75 12.50 -26.72 -16.41
C PRO A 75 11.17 -26.06 -16.00
N SER A 76 10.52 -25.37 -16.94
CA SER A 76 9.27 -24.61 -16.72
C SER A 76 8.15 -25.46 -16.08
N ALA A 77 8.24 -26.79 -16.21
CA ALA A 77 7.35 -27.77 -15.58
C ALA A 77 7.43 -27.82 -14.04
N SER A 78 8.48 -27.28 -13.41
CA SER A 78 8.70 -27.32 -11.97
C SER A 78 8.70 -25.90 -11.38
N ARG A 79 7.52 -25.26 -11.35
CA ARG A 79 7.38 -23.98 -10.64
C ARG A 79 7.63 -24.20 -9.13
N PRO A 80 8.43 -23.36 -8.45
CA PRO A 80 8.69 -23.51 -7.03
C PRO A 80 7.43 -23.22 -6.20
N HIS A 81 7.32 -23.87 -5.04
CA HIS A 81 6.32 -23.51 -4.05
C HIS A 81 6.60 -22.11 -3.52
N ARG A 82 5.59 -21.41 -2.99
CA ARG A 82 5.76 -20.04 -2.52
C ARG A 82 5.48 -19.92 -1.04
N LEU A 83 6.35 -19.20 -0.34
CA LEU A 83 6.17 -18.82 1.04
C LEU A 83 5.88 -17.31 1.10
N HIS A 84 4.61 -16.97 1.27
CA HIS A 84 4.14 -15.60 1.40
C HIS A 84 4.27 -15.11 2.85
N ILE A 85 5.05 -14.06 3.05
CA ILE A 85 5.25 -13.44 4.37
C ILE A 85 4.70 -12.02 4.32
N LYS A 86 3.54 -11.80 4.94
CA LYS A 86 2.93 -10.48 5.08
C LYS A 86 3.18 -9.94 6.48
N SER A 87 4.11 -9.01 6.61
CA SER A 87 4.39 -8.33 7.87
C SER A 87 3.82 -6.92 7.86
N SER A 88 2.70 -6.76 8.57
CA SER A 88 2.08 -5.46 8.80
C SER A 88 2.43 -4.93 10.19
N ARG A 89 2.13 -3.66 10.48
CA ARG A 89 2.34 -3.07 11.81
C ARG A 89 1.60 -3.82 12.92
N ASN A 90 0.47 -4.45 12.61
CA ASN A 90 -0.45 -4.98 13.62
C ASN A 90 -0.45 -6.52 13.70
N ASN A 91 0.11 -7.20 12.71
CA ASN A 91 0.13 -8.66 12.63
C ASN A 91 1.14 -9.14 11.58
N THR A 92 1.61 -10.37 11.75
CA THR A 92 2.42 -11.10 10.78
C THR A 92 1.67 -12.36 10.37
N ILE A 93 1.53 -12.56 9.06
CA ILE A 93 0.84 -13.70 8.47
C ILE A 93 1.82 -14.39 7.53
N VAL A 94 2.00 -15.69 7.73
CA VAL A 94 2.88 -16.54 6.93
C VAL A 94 2.01 -17.60 6.27
N THR A 95 2.07 -17.69 4.95
CA THR A 95 1.23 -18.61 4.17
C THR A 95 2.10 -19.36 3.18
N PHE A 96 2.07 -20.69 3.25
CA PHE A 96 2.70 -21.58 2.32
C PHE A 96 1.69 -22.03 1.26
N THR A 97 2.05 -21.87 -0.01
CA THR A 97 1.15 -22.12 -1.14
C THR A 97 1.81 -22.99 -2.20
N MET A 98 0.99 -23.75 -2.90
CA MET A 98 1.39 -24.41 -4.14
C MET A 98 1.74 -23.40 -5.24
N PRO A 99 2.47 -23.80 -6.28
CA PRO A 99 2.79 -22.92 -7.40
C PRO A 99 1.56 -22.43 -8.18
N THR A 100 0.45 -23.17 -8.07
CA THR A 100 -0.88 -22.83 -8.61
C THR A 100 -1.57 -21.71 -7.83
N GLY A 101 -1.06 -21.34 -6.65
CA GLY A 101 -1.63 -20.32 -5.77
C GLY A 101 -2.60 -20.86 -4.71
N GLU A 102 -2.82 -22.17 -4.66
CA GLU A 102 -3.64 -22.79 -3.62
C GLU A 102 -2.91 -22.78 -2.25
N PRO A 103 -3.55 -22.33 -1.16
CA PRO A 103 -2.96 -22.31 0.17
C PRO A 103 -2.93 -23.70 0.79
N LEU A 104 -1.74 -24.14 1.22
CA LEU A 104 -1.54 -25.41 1.93
C LEU A 104 -1.63 -25.20 3.44
N VAL A 105 -0.83 -24.27 3.96
CA VAL A 105 -0.76 -23.95 5.39
C VAL A 105 -0.64 -22.46 5.59
N GLY A 106 -1.32 -21.93 6.60
CA GLY A 106 -1.23 -20.53 6.97
C GLY A 106 -1.26 -20.36 8.48
N GLU A 107 -0.27 -19.65 9.00
CA GLU A 107 -0.20 -19.27 10.41
C GLU A 107 -0.08 -17.76 10.54
N SER A 108 -0.48 -17.26 11.69
CA SER A 108 -0.35 -15.84 12.02
C SER A 108 -0.01 -15.69 13.49
N GLY A 109 0.42 -14.50 13.90
CA GLY A 109 0.61 -14.21 15.33
C GLY A 109 -0.64 -14.51 16.17
N GLY A 110 -1.84 -14.38 15.58
CA GLY A 110 -3.10 -14.78 16.23
C GLY A 110 -3.28 -16.28 16.40
N THR A 111 -2.89 -17.08 15.40
CA THR A 111 -3.04 -18.56 15.40
C THR A 111 -2.14 -19.22 16.43
N VAL A 112 -0.98 -18.61 16.72
CA VAL A 112 -0.07 -19.05 17.80
C VAL A 112 -0.66 -18.82 19.20
N GLY A 113 -1.72 -18.02 19.32
CA GLY A 113 -2.40 -17.75 20.59
C GLY A 113 -2.17 -16.33 21.13
N PHE A 114 -1.41 -15.47 20.43
CA PHE A 114 -1.26 -14.08 20.86
C PHE A 114 -2.56 -13.30 20.63
N LYS A 115 -2.94 -12.51 21.63
CA LYS A 115 -4.21 -11.75 21.65
C LYS A 115 -3.94 -10.26 21.47
N LYS A 116 -4.84 -9.57 20.75
CA LYS A 116 -4.84 -8.11 20.57
C LYS A 116 -3.46 -7.59 20.10
N ALA A 117 -2.91 -6.59 20.80
CA ALA A 117 -1.64 -5.93 20.48
C ALA A 117 -0.43 -6.89 20.51
N GLN A 118 -0.51 -8.01 21.22
CA GLN A 118 0.62 -8.96 21.30
C GLN A 118 0.86 -9.68 19.97
N ARG A 119 -0.08 -9.62 19.01
CA ARG A 119 0.08 -10.23 17.67
C ARG A 119 1.08 -9.50 16.77
N SER A 120 1.37 -8.23 17.04
CA SER A 120 2.34 -7.44 16.27
C SER A 120 3.77 -7.61 16.72
N GLY A 121 3.99 -8.21 17.89
CA GLY A 121 5.32 -8.35 18.47
C GLY A 121 6.24 -9.24 17.65
N TYR A 122 7.54 -9.03 17.83
CA TYR A 122 8.59 -9.85 17.23
C TYR A 122 8.39 -11.35 17.52
N GLU A 123 8.15 -11.71 18.79
CA GLU A 123 7.97 -13.10 19.21
C GLU A 123 6.76 -13.77 18.53
N ALA A 124 5.67 -13.04 18.34
CA ALA A 124 4.49 -13.55 17.65
C ALA A 124 4.78 -13.88 16.18
N GLY A 125 5.56 -13.04 15.49
CA GLY A 125 6.03 -13.31 14.14
C GLY A 125 6.99 -14.51 14.08
N TYR A 126 7.91 -14.61 15.04
CA TYR A 126 8.88 -15.70 15.13
C TYR A 126 8.17 -17.05 15.29
N ARG A 127 7.33 -17.20 16.33
CA ARG A 127 6.63 -18.45 16.60
C ARG A 127 5.67 -18.85 15.47
N ALA A 128 5.07 -17.88 14.77
CA ALA A 128 4.21 -18.17 13.62
C ALA A 128 5.03 -18.77 12.46
N ALA A 129 6.23 -18.25 12.19
CA ALA A 129 7.14 -18.82 11.20
C ALA A 129 7.56 -20.24 11.57
N VAL A 130 7.95 -20.47 12.83
CA VAL A 130 8.38 -21.79 13.32
C VAL A 130 7.29 -22.84 13.13
N ARG A 131 6.03 -22.52 13.47
CA ARG A 131 4.91 -23.43 13.23
C ARG A 131 4.76 -23.78 11.75
N VAL A 132 4.84 -22.79 10.85
CA VAL A 132 4.78 -23.07 9.40
C VAL A 132 5.94 -23.96 8.96
N PHE A 133 7.16 -23.71 9.45
CA PHE A 133 8.32 -24.54 9.12
C PHE A 133 8.17 -25.98 9.61
N GLN A 134 7.59 -26.18 10.80
CA GLN A 134 7.25 -27.51 11.31
C GLN A 134 6.20 -28.20 10.43
N HIS A 135 5.15 -27.49 10.02
CA HIS A 135 4.15 -28.04 9.10
C HIS A 135 4.74 -28.41 7.74
N ILE A 136 5.60 -27.56 7.18
CA ILE A 136 6.32 -27.84 5.92
C ILE A 136 7.21 -29.06 6.07
N ALA A 137 7.98 -29.17 7.16
CA ALA A 137 8.84 -30.32 7.40
C ALA A 137 8.03 -31.63 7.53
N ALA A 138 6.92 -31.61 8.27
CA ALA A 138 6.09 -32.78 8.49
C ALA A 138 5.37 -33.27 7.22
N HIS A 139 4.88 -32.37 6.38
CA HIS A 139 4.08 -32.70 5.18
C HIS A 139 4.87 -32.62 3.87
N ARG A 140 6.20 -32.42 3.95
CA ARG A 140 7.09 -32.26 2.79
C ARG A 140 6.92 -33.38 1.77
N ALA A 141 6.90 -34.63 2.23
CA ALA A 141 6.79 -35.81 1.37
C ALA A 141 5.42 -35.89 0.67
N GLN A 142 4.36 -35.44 1.34
CA GLN A 142 2.99 -35.50 0.83
C GLN A 142 2.77 -34.45 -0.27
N TRP A 143 3.34 -33.25 -0.10
CA TRP A 143 3.20 -32.16 -1.07
C TRP A 143 4.26 -32.16 -2.17
N GLY A 144 5.29 -33.02 -2.08
CA GLY A 144 6.36 -33.09 -3.09
C GLY A 144 7.20 -31.81 -3.18
N VAL A 145 7.42 -31.12 -2.05
CA VAL A 145 8.13 -29.83 -2.02
C VAL A 145 9.63 -30.03 -2.30
N LYS A 146 10.09 -29.50 -3.44
CA LYS A 146 11.51 -29.48 -3.84
C LYS A 146 12.16 -28.12 -3.61
N HIS A 147 11.53 -27.06 -4.11
CA HIS A 147 12.04 -25.69 -4.08
C HIS A 147 10.98 -24.73 -3.59
N ILE A 148 11.42 -23.72 -2.83
CA ILE A 148 10.58 -22.68 -2.24
C ILE A 148 11.10 -21.30 -2.65
N GLU A 149 10.20 -20.44 -3.10
CA GLU A 149 10.42 -19.01 -3.31
C GLU A 149 9.81 -18.24 -2.13
N VAL A 150 10.59 -17.39 -1.48
CA VAL A 150 10.13 -16.59 -0.34
C VAL A 150 9.72 -15.20 -0.80
N LEU A 151 8.49 -14.81 -0.53
CA LEU A 151 7.90 -13.54 -0.96
C LEU A 151 7.59 -12.66 0.25
N TRP A 152 8.29 -11.54 0.37
CA TRP A 152 8.12 -10.58 1.46
C TRP A 152 7.11 -9.49 1.10
N ASN A 153 6.24 -9.12 2.03
CA ASN A 153 5.31 -8.01 1.86
C ASN A 153 5.23 -7.20 3.15
N GLY A 154 5.69 -5.95 3.07
CA GLY A 154 5.68 -5.00 4.17
C GLY A 154 6.93 -5.06 5.06
N PHE A 155 7.04 -4.05 5.92
CA PHE A 155 8.20 -3.79 6.78
C PHE A 155 7.83 -3.81 8.27
N GLY A 156 6.94 -4.71 8.69
CA GLY A 156 6.61 -4.89 10.10
C GLY A 156 7.71 -5.63 10.89
N GLN A 157 7.61 -5.62 12.22
CA GLN A 157 8.57 -6.30 13.11
C GLN A 157 8.69 -7.81 12.83
N GLY A 158 7.61 -8.44 12.36
CA GLY A 158 7.64 -9.85 12.02
C GLY A 158 8.45 -10.21 10.78
N ARG A 159 8.84 -9.23 9.95
CA ARG A 159 9.74 -9.49 8.82
C ARG A 159 11.10 -9.99 9.32
N GLU A 160 11.69 -9.24 10.26
CA GLU A 160 12.96 -9.61 10.89
C GLU A 160 12.81 -10.89 11.71
N ALA A 161 11.68 -11.07 12.39
CA ALA A 161 11.41 -12.29 13.15
C ALA A 161 11.42 -13.54 12.28
N VAL A 162 10.73 -13.51 11.13
CA VAL A 162 10.72 -14.65 10.20
C VAL A 162 12.08 -14.87 9.56
N PHE A 163 12.81 -13.80 9.22
CA PHE A 163 14.15 -13.91 8.67
C PHE A 163 15.13 -14.56 9.68
N ARG A 164 15.01 -14.21 10.96
CA ARG A 164 15.79 -14.83 12.03
C ARG A 164 15.38 -16.29 12.25
N ALA A 165 14.09 -16.62 12.20
CA ALA A 165 13.62 -18.00 12.27
C ALA A 165 14.15 -18.86 11.11
N LEU A 166 14.27 -18.30 9.90
CA LEU A 166 14.89 -18.97 8.75
C LEU A 166 16.40 -19.21 8.92
N GLN A 167 17.09 -18.32 9.64
CA GLN A 167 18.52 -18.46 9.93
C GLN A 167 18.80 -19.41 11.10
N ALA A 168 17.87 -19.51 12.04
CA ALA A 168 17.93 -20.41 13.18
C ALA A 168 17.83 -21.88 12.74
N SER A 169 18.14 -22.79 13.67
CA SER A 169 18.06 -24.25 13.45
C SER A 169 16.64 -24.71 13.08
N GLU A 170 15.62 -24.04 13.61
CA GLU A 170 14.21 -24.33 13.33
C GLU A 170 13.86 -24.16 11.84
N GLY A 171 14.60 -23.29 11.13
CA GLY A 171 14.44 -23.02 9.71
C GLY A 171 15.34 -23.85 8.80
N GLU A 172 16.21 -24.72 9.33
CA GLU A 172 17.25 -25.42 8.53
C GLU A 172 16.65 -26.22 7.36
N ASN A 173 15.60 -26.98 7.64
CA ASN A 173 14.87 -27.75 6.63
C ASN A 173 14.39 -26.87 5.47
N VAL A 174 13.78 -25.73 5.81
CA VAL A 174 13.22 -24.79 4.84
C VAL A 174 14.34 -24.06 4.10
N ARG A 175 15.38 -23.62 4.81
CA ARG A 175 16.53 -22.87 4.28
C ARG A 175 17.22 -23.61 3.14
N GLN A 176 17.40 -24.93 3.24
CA GLN A 176 18.01 -25.74 2.18
C GLN A 176 17.16 -25.79 0.89
N MET A 177 15.85 -25.57 1.00
CA MET A 177 14.93 -25.58 -0.13
C MET A 177 14.70 -24.20 -0.75
N VAL A 178 15.20 -23.12 -0.13
CA VAL A 178 14.99 -21.75 -0.61
C VAL A 178 15.80 -21.52 -1.89
N LEU A 179 15.10 -21.19 -2.97
CA LEU A 179 15.71 -20.85 -4.26
C LEU A 179 16.04 -19.35 -4.35
N ALA A 180 15.06 -18.51 -3.98
CA ALA A 180 15.15 -17.07 -4.08
C ALA A 180 14.28 -16.39 -3.02
N MET A 181 14.68 -15.18 -2.64
CA MET A 181 13.93 -14.31 -1.73
C MET A 181 13.62 -13.00 -2.46
N THR A 182 12.33 -12.72 -2.68
CA THR A 182 11.87 -11.55 -3.45
C THR A 182 11.00 -10.66 -2.57
N ASP A 183 11.22 -9.35 -2.61
CA ASP A 183 10.31 -8.37 -1.98
C ASP A 183 9.18 -7.99 -2.95
N LYS A 184 7.94 -8.19 -2.52
CA LYS A 184 6.70 -7.86 -3.25
C LYS A 184 5.88 -6.82 -2.47
N THR A 185 6.53 -5.89 -1.78
CA THR A 185 5.84 -4.82 -1.06
C THR A 185 5.21 -3.85 -2.08
N PRO A 186 3.88 -3.65 -2.04
CA PRO A 186 3.21 -2.85 -3.06
C PRO A 186 3.56 -1.36 -2.90
N ILE A 187 4.07 -0.75 -3.97
CA ILE A 187 4.26 0.68 -4.11
C ILE A 187 3.27 1.18 -5.17
N LYS A 188 2.46 2.19 -4.83
CA LYS A 188 1.51 2.79 -5.77
C LYS A 188 2.15 4.00 -6.46
N ILE A 189 2.08 4.05 -7.79
CA ILE A 189 2.48 5.21 -8.60
C ILE A 189 1.19 5.96 -8.97
N GLY A 190 0.90 7.06 -8.28
CA GLY A 190 -0.46 7.61 -8.27
C GLY A 190 -1.47 6.64 -7.60
N GLY A 191 -2.76 6.95 -7.64
CA GLY A 191 -3.82 6.10 -7.06
C GLY A 191 -4.62 6.78 -5.94
N VAL A 192 -5.32 5.97 -5.13
CA VAL A 192 -6.28 6.49 -4.13
C VAL A 192 -5.59 7.34 -3.05
N ARG A 193 -6.20 8.48 -2.70
CA ARG A 193 -5.76 9.38 -1.64
C ARG A 193 -5.62 8.62 -0.30
N PRO A 194 -4.44 8.62 0.35
CA PRO A 194 -4.29 7.98 1.66
C PRO A 194 -5.14 8.69 2.73
N LYS A 195 -5.46 7.98 3.81
CA LYS A 195 -6.20 8.53 4.95
C LYS A 195 -5.48 9.77 5.50
N LYS A 196 -6.25 10.79 5.91
CA LYS A 196 -5.71 12.01 6.55
C LYS A 196 -4.78 11.61 7.70
N ARG A 197 -3.61 12.25 7.79
CA ARG A 197 -2.66 12.06 8.89
C ARG A 197 -3.39 12.28 10.21
N ARG A 198 -3.29 11.31 11.12
CA ARG A 198 -3.87 11.42 12.46
C ARG A 198 -3.10 12.47 13.24
N MET A 199 -3.82 13.31 13.98
CA MET A 199 -3.28 14.18 15.01
C MET A 199 -3.37 13.37 16.31
N LEU A 200 -2.24 12.79 16.73
CA LEU A 200 -2.12 11.95 17.93
C LEU A 200 -1.47 12.76 19.04
#